data_AF-A0A2I0FM07-F1
#
_entry.id   AF-A0A2I0FM07-F1
#
_cell.length_a   1.000
_cell.length_b   1.000
_cell.length_c   1.000
_cell.angle_alpha   90.00
_cell.angle_beta   90.00
_cell.angle_gamma   90.00
#
_symmetry.space_group_name_H-M   'P 1'
#
loop_
_entity.id
_entity.type
_entity.pdbx_description
1 polymer ?
#
loop_
_entity_poly.entity_id
_entity_poly.type
_entity_poly.pdbx_seq_one_letter_code
_entity_poly.pdbx_strand_id
1 'polypeptide(L)'
;MPIKSFLKNEKGNSAILVLGLLSVMVVLFVLVISFAGALVVKEQAMSTSQQAALAATATLYEELPSFIDLYEKELKKIEEEKEKEEEEQEGEDEQPEEPESADEEDEDDKNIKELIDEEIDLISGSMAGYSLNEIRNEAIDRILAKQLDLGIAEGLLKKKMAEELEHDWIKEMKESARNTILVNGGELEGAEMIVFDDGQIVVKSSHEVKAAGGGFLSGISENLYKTSRGPELKFVQKLPGWDGRTYSLE
;
A
#
# COMPACT_ATOMS: atom_id res chain seq x y z
N MET A 1 -49.55 -72.95 27.62
CA MET A 1 -49.43 -72.51 26.20
C MET A 1 -50.65 -71.68 25.86
N PRO A 2 -50.60 -70.59 25.05
CA PRO A 2 -49.48 -70.12 24.22
C PRO A 2 -49.05 -68.67 24.52
N ILE A 3 -47.73 -68.42 24.49
CA ILE A 3 -47.12 -67.10 24.31
C ILE A 3 -47.04 -66.91 22.79
N LYS A 4 -48.00 -66.19 22.19
CA LYS A 4 -47.93 -65.85 20.76
C LYS A 4 -48.09 -64.35 20.56
N SER A 5 -47.05 -63.80 19.93
CA SER A 5 -46.95 -62.54 19.19
C SER A 5 -47.06 -61.22 19.96
N PHE A 6 -45.99 -60.86 20.67
CA PHE A 6 -45.62 -59.46 20.94
C PHE A 6 -44.56 -58.90 19.96
N LEU A 7 -44.24 -59.63 18.88
CA LEU A 7 -43.22 -59.26 17.89
C LEU A 7 -43.84 -58.65 16.61
N LYS A 8 -44.54 -57.53 16.73
CA LYS A 8 -44.94 -56.72 15.56
C LYS A 8 -44.98 -55.23 15.90
N ASN A 9 -43.82 -54.58 16.09
CA ASN A 9 -43.71 -53.15 15.79
C ASN A 9 -42.27 -52.59 15.64
N GLU A 10 -41.35 -53.27 14.94
CA GLU A 10 -39.99 -52.74 14.76
C GLU A 10 -39.86 -51.64 13.68
N LYS A 11 -40.87 -51.45 12.82
CA LYS A 11 -40.86 -50.41 11.77
C LYS A 11 -40.97 -48.98 12.31
N GLY A 12 -41.46 -48.78 13.54
CA GLY A 12 -41.56 -47.46 14.17
C GLY A 12 -40.20 -46.88 14.61
N ASN A 13 -39.26 -47.74 15.00
CA ASN A 13 -37.95 -47.32 15.49
C ASN A 13 -37.03 -46.84 14.35
N SER A 14 -37.08 -47.51 13.18
CA SER A 14 -36.31 -47.11 12.00
C SER A 14 -36.76 -45.76 11.44
N ALA A 15 -38.07 -45.46 11.47
CA ALA A 15 -38.59 -44.18 10.98
C ALA A 15 -38.15 -43.00 11.85
N ILE A 16 -38.18 -43.15 13.18
CA ILE A 16 -37.72 -42.12 14.13
C ILE A 16 -36.21 -41.90 13.98
N LEU A 17 -35.42 -42.97 13.84
CA LEU A 17 -33.98 -42.88 13.61
C LEU A 17 -33.66 -42.13 12.30
N VAL A 18 -34.35 -42.46 11.20
CA VAL A 18 -34.16 -41.78 9.91
C VAL A 18 -34.57 -40.31 9.99
N LEU A 19 -35.69 -39.99 10.67
CA LEU A 19 -36.12 -38.61 10.87
C LEU A 19 -35.12 -37.82 11.74
N GLY A 20 -34.58 -38.45 12.79
CA GLY A 20 -33.54 -37.86 13.63
C GLY A 20 -32.25 -37.60 12.84
N LEU A 21 -31.80 -38.56 12.03
CA LEU A 21 -30.64 -38.38 11.15
C LEU A 21 -30.87 -37.26 10.12
N LEU A 22 -32.04 -37.21 9.50
CA LEU A 22 -32.40 -36.12 8.57
C LEU A 22 -32.40 -34.76 9.27
N SER A 23 -32.91 -34.67 10.50
CA SER A 23 -32.88 -33.44 11.29
C SER A 23 -31.44 -32.98 11.57
N VAL A 24 -30.56 -33.89 11.98
CA VAL A 24 -29.13 -33.59 12.19
C VAL A 24 -28.46 -33.16 10.89
N MET A 25 -28.76 -33.81 9.76
CA MET A 25 -28.23 -33.42 8.44
C MET A 25 -28.65 -32.00 8.05
N VAL A 26 -29.91 -31.63 8.27
CA VAL A 26 -30.39 -30.27 7.98
C VAL A 26 -29.65 -29.25 8.85
N VAL A 27 -29.48 -29.52 10.14
CA VAL A 27 -28.74 -28.62 11.04
C VAL A 27 -27.28 -28.47 10.60
N LEU A 28 -26.59 -29.58 10.28
CA LEU A 28 -25.22 -29.54 9.78
C LEU A 28 -25.11 -28.75 8.47
N PHE A 29 -26.08 -28.90 7.57
CA PHE A 29 -26.08 -28.18 6.30
C PHE A 29 -26.20 -26.66 6.49
N VAL A 30 -27.07 -26.22 7.40
CA VAL A 30 -27.19 -24.79 7.76
C VAL A 30 -25.88 -24.25 8.34
N LEU A 31 -25.20 -25.03 9.19
CA LEU A 31 -23.90 -24.65 9.74
C LEU A 31 -22.83 -24.53 8.65
N VAL A 32 -22.78 -25.48 7.71
CA VAL A 32 -21.83 -25.43 6.59
C VAL A 32 -22.06 -24.19 5.71
N ILE A 33 -23.32 -23.86 5.39
CA ILE A 33 -23.64 -22.65 4.63
C ILE A 33 -23.22 -21.39 5.40
N SER A 34 -23.46 -21.35 6.71
CA SER A 34 -23.08 -20.21 7.55
C SER A 34 -21.57 -19.99 7.56
N PHE A 35 -20.79 -21.06 7.71
CA PHE A 35 -19.33 -20.97 7.64
C PHE A 35 -18.83 -20.60 6.24
N ALA A 36 -19.44 -21.14 5.18
CA ALA A 36 -19.10 -20.77 3.81
C ALA A 36 -19.32 -19.26 3.58
N GLY A 37 -20.44 -18.71 4.04
CA GLY A 37 -20.70 -17.26 3.95
C GLY A 37 -19.66 -16.43 4.70
N ALA A 38 -19.33 -16.80 5.94
CA ALA A 38 -18.30 -16.11 6.72
C ALA A 38 -16.91 -16.14 6.05
N LEU A 39 -16.54 -17.28 5.43
CA LEU A 39 -15.29 -17.40 4.68
C LEU A 39 -15.27 -16.52 3.43
N VAL A 40 -16.39 -16.40 2.72
CA VAL A 40 -16.51 -15.50 1.56
C VAL A 40 -16.30 -14.05 1.98
N VAL A 41 -16.98 -13.59 3.04
CA VAL A 41 -16.81 -12.21 3.53
C VAL A 41 -15.39 -11.97 4.04
N LYS A 42 -14.76 -12.97 4.67
CA LYS A 42 -13.35 -12.90 5.07
C LYS A 42 -12.42 -12.66 3.89
N GLU A 43 -12.63 -13.38 2.79
CA GLU A 43 -11.83 -13.24 1.57
C GLU A 43 -12.06 -11.87 0.91
N GLN A 44 -13.31 -11.40 0.88
CA GLN A 44 -13.65 -10.06 0.39
C GLN A 44 -12.94 -8.98 1.20
N ALA A 45 -13.03 -9.00 2.53
CA ALA A 45 -12.35 -8.03 3.38
C ALA A 45 -10.82 -8.05 3.22
N MET A 46 -10.23 -9.24 3.00
CA MET A 46 -8.80 -9.38 2.74
C MET A 46 -8.42 -8.76 1.40
N SER A 47 -9.15 -9.10 0.32
CA SER A 47 -8.93 -8.54 -1.02
C SER A 47 -9.14 -7.02 -1.05
N THR A 48 -10.18 -6.51 -0.39
CA THR A 48 -10.43 -5.07 -0.27
C THR A 48 -9.27 -4.35 0.41
N SER A 49 -8.80 -4.86 1.55
CA SER A 49 -7.66 -4.27 2.26
C SER A 49 -6.39 -4.28 1.39
N GLN A 50 -6.16 -5.37 0.65
CA GLN A 50 -5.00 -5.50 -0.23
C GLN A 50 -5.05 -4.52 -1.40
N GLN A 51 -6.19 -4.43 -2.09
CA GLN A 51 -6.37 -3.49 -3.18
C GLN A 51 -6.26 -2.04 -2.70
N ALA A 52 -6.81 -1.73 -1.52
CA ALA A 52 -6.70 -0.39 -0.96
C ALA A 52 -5.26 -0.01 -0.60
N ALA A 53 -4.49 -0.93 -0.03
CA ALA A 53 -3.06 -0.72 0.25
C ALA A 53 -2.23 -0.55 -1.04
N LEU A 54 -2.54 -1.34 -2.08
CA LEU A 54 -1.93 -1.20 -3.40
C LEU A 54 -2.27 0.15 -4.04
N ALA A 55 -3.54 0.57 -3.96
CA ALA A 55 -4.00 1.83 -4.52
C ALA A 55 -3.33 3.03 -3.83
N ALA A 56 -3.25 3.03 -2.50
CA ALA A 56 -2.52 4.06 -1.76
C ALA A 56 -1.03 4.11 -2.13
N THR A 57 -0.40 2.95 -2.29
CA THR A 57 1.02 2.87 -2.69
C THR A 57 1.22 3.36 -4.12
N ALA A 58 0.31 3.02 -5.03
CA ALA A 58 0.35 3.46 -6.41
C ALA A 58 0.21 4.99 -6.52
N THR A 59 -0.71 5.59 -5.75
CA THR A 59 -0.89 7.05 -5.69
C THR A 59 0.42 7.75 -5.32
N LEU A 60 1.17 7.24 -4.34
CA LEU A 60 2.49 7.80 -4.01
C LEU A 60 3.45 7.73 -5.21
N TYR A 61 3.53 6.60 -5.90
CA TYR A 61 4.39 6.46 -7.09
C TYR A 61 3.96 7.34 -8.28
N GLU A 62 2.67 7.66 -8.38
CA GLU A 62 2.14 8.55 -9.42
C GLU A 62 2.57 10.01 -9.20
N GLU A 63 2.72 10.43 -7.94
CA GLU A 63 3.12 11.80 -7.58
C GLU A 63 4.64 12.05 -7.67
N LEU A 64 5.45 11.01 -7.42
CA LEU A 64 6.93 11.14 -7.38
C LEU A 64 7.56 11.75 -8.64
N PRO A 65 7.19 11.37 -9.88
CA PRO A 65 7.79 11.96 -11.08
C PRO A 65 7.56 13.47 -11.18
N SER A 66 6.34 13.93 -10.88
CA SER A 66 6.01 15.36 -10.91
C SER A 66 6.79 16.13 -9.85
N PHE A 67 6.94 15.53 -8.67
CA PHE A 67 7.75 16.09 -7.58
C PHE A 67 9.24 16.18 -7.94
N ILE A 68 9.82 15.13 -8.53
CA ILE A 68 11.22 15.12 -8.95
C ILE A 68 11.47 16.25 -9.96
N ASP A 69 10.61 16.39 -10.97
CA ASP A 69 10.72 17.47 -11.96
C ASP A 69 10.65 18.87 -11.32
N LEU A 70 9.81 19.07 -10.30
CA LEU A 70 9.72 20.32 -9.56
C LEU A 70 10.97 20.57 -8.70
N TYR A 71 11.43 19.56 -7.97
CA TYR A 71 12.61 19.63 -7.12
C TYR A 71 13.86 20.01 -7.92
N GLU A 72 14.11 19.33 -9.05
CA GLU A 72 15.27 19.61 -9.90
C GLU A 72 15.23 21.03 -10.47
N LYS A 73 14.05 21.50 -10.86
CA LYS A 73 13.87 22.88 -11.35
C LYS A 73 14.13 23.91 -10.25
N GLU A 74 13.79 23.62 -9.00
CA GLU A 74 14.12 24.49 -7.87
C GLU A 74 15.61 24.45 -7.54
N LEU A 75 16.23 23.27 -7.54
CA LEU A 75 17.65 23.10 -7.30
C LEU A 75 18.49 23.92 -8.30
N LYS A 76 18.18 23.81 -9.59
CA LYS A 76 18.84 24.56 -10.64
C LYS A 76 18.72 26.08 -10.46
N LYS A 77 17.57 26.57 -10.01
CA LYS A 77 17.40 28.02 -9.71
C LYS A 77 18.29 28.47 -8.56
N ILE A 78 18.42 27.64 -7.53
CA ILE A 78 19.27 27.94 -6.37
C ILE A 78 20.74 27.99 -6.80
N GLU A 79 21.17 27.07 -7.67
CA GLU A 79 22.52 27.07 -8.25
C GLU A 79 22.76 28.32 -9.12
N GLU A 80 21.84 28.63 -10.05
CA GLU A 80 21.91 29.82 -10.90
C GLU A 80 21.85 31.15 -10.11
N GLU A 81 21.24 31.18 -8.92
CA GLU A 81 21.22 32.34 -8.04
C GLU A 81 22.55 32.49 -7.28
N LYS A 82 23.14 31.38 -6.81
CA LYS A 82 24.46 31.38 -6.16
C LYS A 82 25.57 31.82 -7.10
N GLU A 83 25.59 31.31 -8.33
CA GLU A 83 26.58 31.71 -9.34
C GLU A 83 26.54 33.23 -9.59
N LYS A 84 25.34 33.83 -9.65
CA LYS A 84 25.21 35.29 -9.80
C LYS A 84 25.70 36.06 -8.57
N GLU A 85 25.45 35.55 -7.37
CA GLU A 85 25.95 36.18 -6.13
C GLU A 85 27.48 36.10 -6.02
N GLU A 86 28.10 35.04 -6.53
CA GLU A 86 29.56 34.86 -6.60
C GLU A 86 30.18 35.78 -7.67
N GLU A 87 29.60 35.87 -8.87
CA GLU A 87 30.05 36.80 -9.93
C GLU A 87 29.94 38.28 -9.50
N GLU A 88 28.94 38.65 -8.68
CA GLU A 88 28.79 40.00 -8.14
C GLU A 88 29.79 40.30 -6.99
N GLN A 89 30.32 39.28 -6.30
CA GLN A 89 31.33 39.44 -5.23
C GLN A 89 32.78 39.43 -5.74
N GLU A 90 33.07 38.76 -6.86
CA GLU A 90 34.41 38.77 -7.49
C GLU A 90 34.74 40.06 -8.25
N GLY A 91 33.79 40.99 -8.38
CA GLY A 91 33.97 42.28 -9.06
C GLY A 91 34.81 43.35 -8.33
N GLU A 92 35.39 43.07 -7.15
CA GLU A 92 36.16 44.07 -6.37
C GLU A 92 37.68 43.81 -6.20
N ASP A 93 38.26 42.68 -6.63
CA ASP A 93 39.72 42.47 -6.55
C ASP A 93 40.31 41.86 -7.84
N GLU A 94 40.65 42.70 -8.82
CA GLU A 94 41.46 42.30 -9.98
C GLU A 94 42.91 41.98 -9.55
N GLN A 95 43.27 40.68 -9.53
CA GLN A 95 44.63 40.24 -9.80
C GLN A 95 44.61 39.05 -10.78
N PRO A 96 45.44 39.08 -11.86
CA PRO A 96 45.43 38.02 -12.85
C PRO A 96 46.31 36.86 -12.38
N GLU A 97 45.70 35.75 -11.99
CA GLU A 97 46.41 34.47 -11.86
C GLU A 97 46.07 33.53 -13.03
N GLU A 98 47.09 32.74 -13.39
CA GLU A 98 47.24 31.99 -14.63
C GLU A 98 46.22 30.85 -14.80
N PRO A 99 45.93 30.41 -16.05
CA PRO A 99 45.06 29.26 -16.27
C PRO A 99 45.79 27.96 -15.89
N GLU A 100 45.56 27.47 -14.68
CA GLU A 100 45.85 26.08 -14.34
C GLU A 100 44.77 25.15 -14.92
N SER A 101 45.25 24.04 -15.44
CA SER A 101 44.55 23.02 -16.22
C SER A 101 43.31 22.43 -15.53
N ALA A 102 42.13 22.71 -16.08
CA ALA A 102 40.91 21.96 -15.85
C ALA A 102 40.88 20.75 -16.81
N ASP A 103 41.61 19.70 -16.44
CA ASP A 103 41.27 18.32 -16.81
C ASP A 103 40.81 17.63 -15.52
N GLU A 104 39.68 18.09 -14.97
CA GLU A 104 38.86 17.27 -14.08
C GLU A 104 37.70 16.78 -14.94
N GLU A 105 37.75 15.48 -15.22
CA GLU A 105 36.75 14.73 -15.98
C GLU A 105 35.35 15.06 -15.43
N ASP A 106 34.46 15.50 -16.33
CA ASP A 106 33.03 15.69 -16.07
C ASP A 106 32.45 14.42 -15.39
N GLU A 107 32.39 14.40 -14.05
CA GLU A 107 31.48 13.50 -13.34
C GLU A 107 30.07 14.02 -13.62
N ASP A 108 29.50 13.52 -14.73
CA ASP A 108 28.19 13.87 -15.28
C ASP A 108 27.20 14.35 -14.21
N ASP A 109 26.81 15.64 -14.27
CA ASP A 109 25.69 16.26 -13.54
C ASP A 109 24.35 15.66 -13.97
N LYS A 110 24.17 14.34 -13.77
CA LYS A 110 22.93 13.65 -14.10
C LYS A 110 21.89 14.02 -13.07
N ASN A 111 20.76 14.51 -13.56
CA ASN A 111 19.60 14.75 -12.73
C ASN A 111 18.97 13.41 -12.24
N ILE A 112 18.14 13.46 -11.20
CA ILE A 112 17.53 12.27 -10.59
C ILE A 112 16.72 11.49 -11.63
N LYS A 113 16.06 12.19 -12.54
CA LYS A 113 15.29 11.57 -13.63
C LYS A 113 16.15 10.73 -14.58
N GLU A 114 17.28 11.26 -15.03
CA GLU A 114 18.26 10.55 -15.85
C GLU A 114 18.81 9.34 -15.12
N LEU A 115 19.11 9.48 -13.82
CA LEU A 115 19.54 8.35 -12.99
C LEU A 115 18.45 7.26 -12.87
N ILE A 116 17.17 7.64 -12.83
CA ILE A 116 16.06 6.68 -12.84
C ILE A 116 16.00 5.96 -14.19
N ASP A 117 16.08 6.68 -15.30
CA ASP A 117 16.03 6.09 -16.65
C ASP A 117 17.21 5.12 -16.89
N GLU A 118 18.41 5.50 -16.44
CA GLU A 118 19.59 4.61 -16.49
C GLU A 118 19.42 3.37 -15.61
N GLU A 119 18.87 3.52 -14.40
CA GLU A 119 18.61 2.38 -13.51
C GLU A 119 17.53 1.46 -14.11
N ILE A 120 16.51 1.98 -14.79
CA ILE A 120 15.51 1.18 -15.51
C ILE A 120 16.20 0.30 -16.55
N ASP A 121 17.07 0.87 -17.38
CA ASP A 121 17.80 0.12 -18.42
C ASP A 121 18.72 -0.94 -17.79
N LEU A 122 19.37 -0.60 -16.68
CA LEU A 122 20.27 -1.50 -15.96
C LEU A 122 19.54 -2.71 -15.36
N ILE A 123 18.38 -2.50 -14.73
CA ILE A 123 17.67 -3.57 -14.01
C ILE A 123 16.71 -4.35 -14.90
N SER A 124 16.27 -3.80 -16.04
CA SER A 124 15.32 -4.42 -16.97
C SER A 124 15.72 -5.84 -17.38
N GLY A 125 17.02 -6.08 -17.60
CA GLY A 125 17.53 -7.41 -17.95
C GLY A 125 17.39 -8.43 -16.80
N SER A 126 17.61 -8.00 -15.56
CA SER A 126 17.45 -8.86 -14.37
C SER A 126 15.99 -9.06 -13.96
N MET A 127 15.10 -8.14 -14.39
CA MET A 127 13.68 -8.12 -14.08
C MET A 127 12.80 -8.49 -15.30
N ALA A 128 13.29 -9.34 -16.20
CA ALA A 128 12.61 -9.67 -17.46
C ALA A 128 11.19 -10.28 -17.33
N GLY A 129 10.77 -10.69 -16.13
CA GLY A 129 9.41 -11.18 -15.84
C GLY A 129 8.47 -10.14 -15.25
N TYR A 130 8.95 -8.93 -14.97
CA TYR A 130 8.18 -7.85 -14.35
C TYR A 130 7.57 -6.92 -15.41
N SER A 131 6.50 -6.23 -15.04
CA SER A 131 5.94 -5.16 -15.86
C SER A 131 6.85 -3.93 -15.86
N LEU A 132 6.72 -3.09 -16.88
CA LEU A 132 7.47 -1.85 -16.99
C LEU A 132 7.24 -0.93 -15.78
N ASN A 133 6.02 -0.92 -15.23
CA ASN A 133 5.69 -0.12 -14.05
C ASN A 133 6.40 -0.63 -12.79
N GLU A 134 6.51 -1.95 -12.61
CA GLU A 134 7.23 -2.52 -11.48
C GLU A 134 8.73 -2.24 -11.57
N ILE A 135 9.32 -2.35 -12.77
CA ILE A 135 10.71 -1.98 -13.04
C ILE A 135 10.93 -0.49 -12.73
N ARG A 136 10.05 0.38 -13.22
CA ARG A 136 10.12 1.82 -12.95
C ARG A 136 10.03 2.15 -11.47
N ASN A 137 9.09 1.53 -10.75
CA ASN A 137 8.91 1.76 -9.32
C ASN A 137 10.13 1.30 -8.51
N GLU A 138 10.74 0.17 -8.87
CA GLU A 138 11.98 -0.31 -8.24
C GLU A 138 13.16 0.63 -8.54
N ALA A 139 13.27 1.15 -9.77
CA ALA A 139 14.30 2.12 -10.12
C ALA A 139 14.15 3.43 -9.32
N ILE A 140 12.93 3.99 -9.26
CA ILE A 140 12.61 5.16 -8.42
C ILE A 140 13.01 4.90 -6.97
N ASP A 141 12.63 3.74 -6.43
CA ASP A 141 12.90 3.39 -5.04
C ASP A 141 14.40 3.35 -4.72
N ARG A 142 15.21 2.72 -5.58
CA ARG A 142 16.66 2.66 -5.43
C ARG A 142 17.32 4.01 -5.54
N ILE A 143 16.97 4.78 -6.57
CA ILE A 143 17.57 6.09 -6.81
C ILE A 143 17.19 7.06 -5.69
N LEU A 144 15.92 7.16 -5.32
CA LEU A 144 15.51 8.04 -4.22
C LEU A 144 16.12 7.63 -2.89
N ALA A 145 16.21 6.33 -2.58
CA ALA A 145 16.88 5.87 -1.36
C ALA A 145 18.36 6.29 -1.33
N LYS A 146 19.06 6.17 -2.46
CA LYS A 146 20.46 6.62 -2.60
C LYS A 146 20.58 8.14 -2.47
N GLN A 147 19.73 8.91 -3.17
CA GLN A 147 19.77 10.37 -3.16
C GLN A 147 19.44 10.96 -1.79
N LEU A 148 18.49 10.36 -1.05
CA LEU A 148 18.16 10.75 0.32
C LEU A 148 19.30 10.48 1.31
N ASP A 149 20.13 9.45 1.07
CA ASP A 149 21.32 9.15 1.89
C ASP A 149 22.49 10.09 1.60
N LEU A 150 22.65 10.55 0.36
CA LEU A 150 23.74 11.44 -0.04
C LEU A 150 23.64 12.83 0.62
N GLY A 151 22.43 13.25 1.02
CA GLY A 151 22.24 14.53 1.73
C GLY A 151 22.55 15.76 0.87
N ILE A 152 22.44 15.64 -0.46
CA ILE A 152 22.64 16.73 -1.41
C ILE A 152 21.78 17.95 -1.03
N ALA A 153 22.34 19.14 -1.19
CA ALA A 153 21.72 20.41 -0.83
C ALA A 153 21.21 20.44 0.63
N GLU A 154 22.02 19.96 1.58
CA GLU A 154 21.72 19.94 3.03
C GLU A 154 20.44 19.16 3.38
N GLY A 155 20.08 18.17 2.57
CA GLY A 155 18.85 17.40 2.76
C GLY A 155 17.58 18.13 2.31
N LEU A 156 17.70 19.10 1.38
CA LEU A 156 16.58 19.79 0.75
C LEU A 156 15.55 18.81 0.19
N LEU A 157 15.99 17.77 -0.53
CA LEU A 157 15.11 16.72 -1.07
C LEU A 157 14.25 16.09 0.02
N LYS A 158 14.89 15.71 1.13
CA LYS A 158 14.24 15.09 2.28
C LYS A 158 13.23 16.01 2.96
N LYS A 159 13.57 17.30 3.10
CA LYS A 159 12.67 18.32 3.64
C LYS A 159 11.45 18.51 2.74
N LYS A 160 11.67 18.68 1.43
CA LYS A 160 10.62 18.87 0.43
C LYS A 160 9.67 17.67 0.36
N MET A 161 10.20 16.44 0.33
CA MET A 161 9.38 15.23 0.38
C MET A 161 8.53 15.15 1.65
N ALA A 162 9.08 15.55 2.80
CA ALA A 162 8.33 15.59 4.05
C ALA A 162 7.19 16.64 4.02
N GLU A 163 7.43 17.80 3.40
CA GLU A 163 6.41 18.83 3.19
C GLU A 163 5.27 18.32 2.29
N GLU A 164 5.60 17.69 1.15
CA GLU A 164 4.61 17.11 0.23
C GLU A 164 3.80 15.98 0.88
N LEU A 165 4.45 15.12 1.67
CA LEU A 165 3.77 14.10 2.47
C LEU A 165 2.77 14.73 3.44
N GLU A 166 3.14 15.82 4.12
CA GLU A 166 2.28 16.47 5.10
C GLU A 166 1.05 17.15 4.49
N HIS A 167 1.19 17.69 3.28
CA HIS A 167 0.15 18.50 2.66
C HIS A 167 -0.74 17.73 1.69
N ASP A 168 -0.15 17.03 0.73
CA ASP A 168 -0.88 16.54 -0.44
C ASP A 168 -0.87 15.00 -0.53
N TRP A 169 0.29 14.35 -0.49
CA TRP A 169 0.36 12.91 -0.78
C TRP A 169 -0.44 12.06 0.21
N ILE A 170 -0.35 12.35 1.52
CA ILE A 170 -1.13 11.60 2.52
C ILE A 170 -2.62 11.75 2.28
N LYS A 171 -3.08 12.94 1.90
CA LYS A 171 -4.49 13.19 1.62
C LYS A 171 -4.95 12.37 0.40
N GLU A 172 -4.18 12.39 -0.68
CA GLU A 172 -4.50 11.64 -1.90
C GLU A 172 -4.44 10.13 -1.69
N MET A 173 -3.43 9.64 -0.96
CA MET A 173 -3.32 8.24 -0.56
C MET A 173 -4.54 7.79 0.27
N LYS A 174 -4.99 8.62 1.23
CA LYS A 174 -6.21 8.35 2.00
C LYS A 174 -7.45 8.29 1.10
N GLU A 175 -7.62 9.26 0.21
CA GLU A 175 -8.74 9.31 -0.72
C GLU A 175 -8.76 8.08 -1.64
N SER A 176 -7.59 7.70 -2.16
CA SER A 176 -7.38 6.50 -2.98
C SER A 176 -7.75 5.21 -2.22
N ALA A 177 -7.22 5.02 -1.01
CA ALA A 177 -7.57 3.88 -0.16
C ALA A 177 -9.06 3.82 0.17
N ARG A 178 -9.63 4.96 0.59
CA ARG A 178 -11.05 5.09 0.93
C ARG A 178 -11.96 4.74 -0.24
N ASN A 179 -11.67 5.28 -1.42
CA ASN A 179 -12.44 5.00 -2.63
C ASN A 179 -12.34 3.53 -3.02
N THR A 180 -11.15 2.93 -2.96
CA THR A 180 -10.96 1.50 -3.24
C THR A 180 -11.71 0.61 -2.25
N ILE A 181 -11.79 0.98 -0.96
CA ILE A 181 -12.60 0.25 0.03
C ILE A 181 -14.08 0.27 -0.39
N LEU A 182 -14.63 1.45 -0.66
CA LEU A 182 -16.04 1.63 -1.03
C LEU A 182 -16.40 0.91 -2.33
N VAL A 183 -15.55 1.01 -3.37
CA VAL A 183 -15.79 0.36 -4.67
C VAL A 183 -15.78 -1.17 -4.56
N ASN A 184 -15.02 -1.72 -3.62
CA ASN A 184 -15.00 -3.15 -3.33
C ASN A 184 -16.09 -3.60 -2.34
N GLY A 185 -17.02 -2.71 -1.96
CA GLY A 185 -18.12 -3.02 -1.04
C GLY A 185 -17.71 -3.15 0.42
N GLY A 186 -16.53 -2.65 0.78
CA GLY A 186 -16.11 -2.56 2.18
C GLY A 186 -16.72 -1.36 2.90
N GLU A 187 -16.74 -1.45 4.22
CA GLU A 187 -17.21 -0.40 5.12
C GLU A 187 -16.03 0.44 5.63
N LEU A 188 -16.27 1.74 5.83
CA LEU A 188 -15.26 2.66 6.36
C LEU A 188 -15.20 2.67 7.89
N GLU A 189 -16.23 2.16 8.57
CA GLU A 189 -16.27 2.12 10.05
C GLU A 189 -15.09 1.30 10.62
N GLY A 190 -14.17 1.97 11.30
CA GLY A 190 -12.92 1.41 11.81
C GLY A 190 -11.85 1.15 10.76
N ALA A 191 -11.99 1.72 9.55
CA ALA A 191 -11.00 1.65 8.49
C ALA A 191 -9.86 2.65 8.75
N GLU A 192 -8.63 2.15 8.60
CA GLU A 192 -7.42 2.88 8.98
C GLU A 192 -6.35 2.68 7.90
N MET A 193 -5.54 3.71 7.67
CA MET A 193 -4.32 3.64 6.90
C MET A 193 -3.13 3.94 7.80
N ILE A 194 -2.18 3.02 7.89
CA ILE A 194 -0.91 3.21 8.58
C ILE A 194 0.15 3.40 7.50
N VAL A 195 0.89 4.50 7.60
CA VAL A 195 1.83 4.90 6.57
C VAL A 195 3.24 4.50 6.99
N PHE A 196 3.92 3.85 6.06
CA PHE A 196 5.32 3.41 6.13
C PHE A 196 5.68 2.46 7.30
N ASP A 197 4.71 1.73 7.86
CA ASP A 197 4.97 0.63 8.81
C ASP A 197 5.92 -0.39 8.16
N ASP A 198 7.18 -0.38 8.59
CA ASP A 198 8.27 -1.17 7.99
C ASP A 198 8.47 -0.86 6.49
N GLY A 199 8.35 0.42 6.11
CA GLY A 199 8.43 0.86 4.72
C GLY A 199 7.21 0.52 3.87
N GLN A 200 6.11 0.04 4.46
CA GLN A 200 4.90 -0.34 3.72
C GLN A 200 3.71 0.53 4.09
N ILE A 201 2.80 0.76 3.14
CA ILE A 201 1.49 1.32 3.44
C ILE A 201 0.56 0.16 3.83
N VAL A 202 -0.06 0.27 5.00
CA VAL A 202 -0.91 -0.76 5.57
C VAL A 202 -2.33 -0.23 5.65
N VAL A 203 -3.29 -0.96 5.09
CA VAL A 203 -4.70 -0.57 5.13
C VAL A 203 -5.49 -1.63 5.87
N LYS A 204 -6.33 -1.16 6.79
CA LYS A 204 -7.34 -1.94 7.49
C LYS A 204 -8.72 -1.57 6.98
N SER A 205 -9.51 -2.55 6.61
CA SER A 205 -10.91 -2.38 6.18
C SER A 205 -11.80 -3.46 6.78
N SER A 206 -13.11 -3.27 6.71
CA SER A 206 -14.09 -4.24 7.19
C SER A 206 -15.17 -4.54 6.17
N HIS A 207 -15.79 -5.71 6.31
CA HIS A 207 -17.04 -6.06 5.65
C HIS A 207 -18.05 -6.56 6.68
N GLU A 208 -19.32 -6.26 6.45
CA GLU A 208 -20.42 -6.71 7.30
C GLU A 208 -20.73 -8.20 7.06
N VAL A 209 -20.58 -9.04 8.09
CA VAL A 209 -20.97 -10.45 8.05
C VAL A 209 -22.38 -10.61 8.58
N LYS A 210 -23.28 -11.16 7.75
CA LYS A 210 -24.64 -11.54 8.16
C LYS A 210 -24.75 -13.05 8.29
N ALA A 211 -25.29 -13.54 9.42
CA ALA A 211 -25.52 -14.96 9.62
C ALA A 211 -26.56 -15.52 8.64
N ALA A 212 -26.27 -16.69 8.04
CA ALA A 212 -27.19 -17.36 7.13
C ALA A 212 -28.21 -18.21 7.91
N GLY A 213 -29.48 -17.77 7.94
CA GLY A 213 -30.57 -18.59 8.46
C GLY A 213 -31.78 -17.76 8.90
N GLY A 214 -32.98 -18.15 8.46
CA GLY A 214 -34.23 -17.58 8.97
C GLY A 214 -34.54 -18.10 10.38
N GLY A 215 -34.85 -17.19 11.31
CA GLY A 215 -35.32 -17.54 12.66
C GLY A 215 -34.35 -17.15 13.77
N PHE A 216 -33.58 -18.11 14.30
CA PHE A 216 -32.80 -17.93 15.54
C PHE A 216 -31.53 -17.08 15.38
N LEU A 217 -30.97 -16.99 14.17
CA LEU A 217 -29.73 -16.24 13.88
C LEU A 217 -29.97 -14.97 13.05
N SER A 218 -31.22 -14.67 12.70
CA SER A 218 -31.55 -13.46 11.94
C SER A 218 -31.38 -12.22 12.84
N GLY A 219 -30.44 -11.34 12.47
CA GLY A 219 -30.16 -10.09 13.19
C GLY A 219 -28.76 -10.02 13.81
N ILE A 220 -27.98 -11.10 13.79
CA ILE A 220 -26.56 -11.04 14.14
C ILE A 220 -25.79 -10.53 12.92
N SER A 221 -25.29 -9.31 13.05
CA SER A 221 -24.40 -8.67 12.08
C SER A 221 -23.15 -8.18 12.80
N GLU A 222 -21.99 -8.46 12.24
CA GLU A 222 -20.69 -8.06 12.82
C GLU A 222 -19.73 -7.65 11.70
N ASN A 223 -18.97 -6.59 11.93
CA ASN A 223 -17.92 -6.15 11.02
C ASN A 223 -16.69 -7.04 11.16
N LEU A 224 -16.29 -7.66 10.05
CA LEU A 224 -15.08 -8.47 10.00
C LEU A 224 -13.92 -7.63 9.47
N TYR A 225 -13.00 -7.30 10.36
CA TYR A 225 -11.81 -6.52 10.03
C TYR A 225 -10.70 -7.38 9.42
N LYS A 226 -10.04 -6.81 8.41
CA LYS A 226 -8.83 -7.33 7.78
C LYS A 226 -7.84 -6.20 7.57
N THR A 227 -6.57 -6.57 7.55
CA THR A 227 -5.45 -5.67 7.35
C THR A 227 -4.56 -6.27 6.28
N SER A 228 -4.09 -5.45 5.35
CA SER A 228 -3.13 -5.86 4.33
C SER A 228 -2.09 -4.77 4.12
N ARG A 229 -0.95 -5.18 3.56
CA ARG A 229 0.19 -4.31 3.28
C ARG A 229 0.38 -4.15 1.77
N GLY A 230 0.80 -2.97 1.36
CA GLY A 230 1.26 -2.69 0.00
C GLY A 230 2.71 -3.14 -0.22
N PRO A 231 3.27 -2.91 -1.41
CA PRO A 231 4.69 -3.10 -1.68
C PRO A 231 5.57 -2.32 -0.71
N GLU A 232 6.79 -2.81 -0.52
CA GLU A 232 7.81 -2.10 0.26
C GLU A 232 8.35 -0.91 -0.52
N LEU A 233 8.50 0.22 0.18
CA LEU A 233 9.13 1.44 -0.26
C LEU A 233 10.43 1.56 0.55
N LYS A 234 11.60 1.37 -0.06
CA LYS A 234 12.89 1.51 0.63
C LYS A 234 13.23 2.98 0.88
N PHE A 235 12.88 3.87 -0.04
CA PHE A 235 13.23 5.29 0.09
C PHE A 235 12.56 5.96 1.30
N VAL A 236 11.33 5.56 1.66
CA VAL A 236 10.59 6.17 2.79
C VAL A 236 11.20 5.83 4.15
N GLN A 237 11.95 4.73 4.25
CA GLN A 237 12.71 4.40 5.46
C GLN A 237 13.79 5.46 5.78
N LYS A 238 14.15 6.28 4.80
CA LYS A 238 15.09 7.40 4.95
C LYS A 238 14.42 8.69 5.43
N LEU A 239 13.09 8.72 5.54
CA LEU A 239 12.28 9.86 5.97
C LEU A 239 11.89 9.73 7.46
N PRO A 240 12.60 10.40 8.39
CA PRO A 240 12.40 10.25 9.82
C PRO A 240 11.06 10.84 10.25
N GLY A 241 10.43 10.19 11.22
CA GLY A 241 9.20 10.66 11.84
C GLY A 241 7.93 10.32 11.09
N TRP A 242 8.00 9.60 9.96
CA TRP A 242 6.83 9.19 9.16
C TRP A 242 6.38 7.74 9.39
N ASP A 243 7.27 6.87 9.84
CA ASP A 243 6.99 5.46 10.13
C ASP A 243 5.86 5.30 11.17
N GLY A 244 4.90 4.41 10.86
CA GLY A 244 3.82 4.02 11.75
C GLY A 244 2.70 5.06 11.97
N ARG A 245 2.67 6.17 11.23
CA ARG A 245 1.59 7.18 11.38
C ARG A 245 0.25 6.60 10.93
N THR A 246 -0.76 6.70 11.78
CA THR A 246 -2.10 6.15 11.52
C THR A 246 -3.10 7.25 11.19
N TYR A 247 -3.90 7.03 10.15
CA TYR A 247 -4.93 7.94 9.66
C TYR A 247 -6.27 7.22 9.53
N SER A 248 -7.33 7.83 10.05
CA SER A 248 -8.70 7.35 9.82
C SER A 248 -9.10 7.54 8.35
N LEU A 249 -9.79 6.54 7.80
CA LEU A 249 -10.37 6.55 6.45
C LEU A 249 -11.91 6.77 6.45
N GLU A 250 -12.51 7.01 7.62
CA GLU A 250 -13.94 7.39 7.76
C GLU A 250 -14.22 8.78 7.19
#